data_AF-A0A8E8PDV7-F1
#
_entry.id   AF-A0A8E8PDV7-F1
#
_cell.length_a   1.000
_cell.length_b   1.000
_cell.length_c   1.000
_cell.angle_alpha   90.00
_cell.angle_beta   90.00
_cell.angle_gamma   90.00
#
_symmetry.space_group_name_H-M   'P 1'
#
loop_
_entity.id
_entity.type
_entity.pdbx_description
1 polymer ?
#
loop_
_entity_poly.entity_id
_entity_poly.type
_entity_poly.pdbx_seq_one_letter_code
_entity_poly.pdbx_strand_id
1 'polypeptide(L)'
;MNKSKRLKSKRSFRRHLPPIQSGNRINYRNMSLISRFISEQGKILSRRVNRLTLKQQRFITIAIKQARILSLLPFLNNEKQFEKSELVARTTGLRIRKK
;
A
#
# COMPACT_ATOMS: atom_id res chain seq x y z
N MET A 1 -6.12 53.80 12.80
CA MET A 1 -5.99 52.38 13.21
C MET A 1 -6.81 51.48 12.28
N ASN A 2 -6.25 50.99 11.16
CA ASN A 2 -6.98 50.06 10.28
C ASN A 2 -6.09 48.86 9.92
N LYS A 3 -6.26 47.74 10.62
CA LYS A 3 -5.59 46.46 10.33
C LYS A 3 -6.50 45.63 9.43
N SER A 4 -6.41 45.82 8.11
CA SER A 4 -7.10 44.97 7.13
C SER A 4 -6.55 43.55 7.19
N LYS A 5 -7.29 42.63 7.82
CA LYS A 5 -6.94 41.21 7.90
C LYS A 5 -7.16 40.56 6.52
N ARG A 6 -6.08 40.36 5.77
CA ARG A 6 -6.08 39.62 4.49
C ARG A 6 -6.52 38.16 4.74
N LEU A 7 -7.75 37.81 4.35
CA LEU A 7 -8.26 36.44 4.40
C LEU A 7 -7.43 35.57 3.46
N LYS A 8 -6.58 34.69 4.00
CA LYS A 8 -5.80 33.72 3.21
C LYS A 8 -6.78 32.79 2.48
N SER A 9 -6.63 32.60 1.17
CA SER A 9 -7.41 31.60 0.45
C SER A 9 -7.15 30.22 1.09
N LYS A 10 -8.23 29.54 1.50
CA LYS A 10 -8.10 28.18 2.02
C LYS A 10 -7.49 27.34 0.91
N ARG A 11 -6.24 26.88 1.06
CA ARG A 11 -5.61 25.92 0.14
C ARG A 11 -6.63 24.81 -0.08
N SER A 12 -7.06 24.62 -1.33
CA SER A 12 -7.93 23.50 -1.65
C SER A 12 -7.23 22.24 -1.16
N PHE A 13 -7.90 21.45 -0.32
CA PHE A 13 -7.41 20.13 0.04
C PHE A 13 -7.22 19.39 -1.28
N ARG A 14 -5.98 19.27 -1.77
CA ARG A 14 -5.69 18.55 -3.01
C ARG A 14 -6.14 17.11 -2.78
N ARG A 15 -7.30 16.77 -3.34
CA ARG A 15 -7.84 15.42 -3.29
C ARG A 15 -6.89 14.53 -4.09
N HIS A 16 -6.14 13.71 -3.38
CA HIS A 16 -5.26 12.72 -4.00
C HIS A 16 -6.12 11.75 -4.81
N LEU A 17 -5.78 11.56 -6.08
CA LEU A 17 -6.48 10.60 -6.94
C LEU A 17 -6.15 9.18 -6.48
N PRO A 18 -7.12 8.26 -6.47
CA PRO A 18 -6.85 6.87 -6.11
C PRO A 18 -5.87 6.25 -7.11
N PRO A 19 -4.96 5.36 -6.66
CA PRO A 19 -4.00 4.69 -7.55
C PRO A 19 -4.68 3.76 -8.58
N ILE A 20 -5.90 3.29 -8.31
CA ILE A 20 -6.68 2.49 -9.24
C ILE A 20 -7.59 3.41 -10.06
N GLN A 21 -7.47 3.36 -11.39
CA GLN A 21 -8.38 4.03 -12.31
C GLN A 21 -9.74 3.32 -12.36
N SER A 22 -10.81 4.09 -12.59
CA SER A 22 -12.21 3.64 -12.54
C SER A 22 -12.57 2.52 -13.54
N GLY A 23 -11.75 2.28 -14.58
CA GLY A 23 -11.98 1.25 -15.59
C GLY A 23 -11.37 -0.12 -15.27
N ASN A 24 -10.47 -0.21 -14.29
CA ASN A 24 -9.82 -1.48 -13.95
C ASN A 24 -10.77 -2.39 -13.17
N ARG A 25 -11.15 -3.52 -13.78
CA ARG A 25 -11.97 -4.55 -13.12
C ARG A 25 -11.15 -5.24 -12.03
N ILE A 26 -11.62 -5.15 -10.79
CA ILE A 26 -10.99 -5.78 -9.62
C ILE A 26 -11.56 -7.19 -9.48
N ASN A 27 -10.76 -8.21 -9.81
CA ASN A 27 -11.13 -9.63 -9.75
C ASN A 27 -10.16 -10.41 -8.87
N TYR A 28 -10.64 -11.46 -8.20
CA TYR A 28 -9.82 -12.35 -7.35
C TYR A 28 -8.67 -13.05 -8.09
N ARG A 29 -8.78 -13.18 -9.42
CA ARG A 29 -7.76 -13.77 -10.31
C ARG A 29 -6.53 -12.87 -10.49
N ASN A 30 -6.66 -11.56 -10.28
CA ASN A 30 -5.59 -10.59 -10.53
C ASN A 30 -4.70 -10.46 -9.29
N MET A 31 -3.85 -11.47 -9.04
CA MET A 31 -2.99 -11.53 -7.86
C MET A 31 -2.05 -10.33 -7.74
N SER A 32 -1.49 -9.84 -8.85
CA SER A 32 -0.55 -8.70 -8.86
C SER A 32 -1.15 -7.38 -8.39
N LEU A 33 -2.46 -7.22 -8.56
CA LEU A 33 -3.22 -6.06 -8.07
C LEU A 33 -3.56 -6.27 -6.59
N ILE A 34 -4.07 -7.44 -6.25
CA ILE A 34 -4.56 -7.74 -4.90
C ILE A 34 -3.42 -7.78 -3.87
N SER A 35 -2.26 -8.31 -4.25
CA SER A 35 -1.10 -8.44 -3.37
C SER A 35 -0.57 -7.10 -2.84
N ARG A 36 -0.80 -5.99 -3.56
CA ARG A 36 -0.43 -4.64 -3.08
C ARG A 36 -1.28 -4.12 -1.93
N PHE A 37 -2.45 -4.72 -1.70
CA PHE A 37 -3.42 -4.26 -0.70
C PHE A 37 -3.48 -5.15 0.54
N ILE A 38 -2.57 -6.12 0.63
CA ILE A 38 -2.36 -6.96 1.81
C ILE A 38 -1.04 -6.61 2.47
N SER A 39 -0.96 -6.76 3.78
CA SER A 39 0.31 -6.72 4.49
C SER A 39 1.10 -8.00 4.26
N GLU A 40 2.38 -7.98 4.63
CA GLU A 40 3.24 -9.16 4.64
C GLU A 40 2.67 -10.30 5.49
N GLN A 41 2.00 -9.98 6.60
CA GLN A 41 1.26 -10.93 7.46
C GLN A 41 0.05 -11.57 6.77
N GLY A 42 -0.32 -11.09 5.58
CA GLY A 42 -1.52 -11.48 4.86
C GLY A 42 -2.77 -10.72 5.30
N LYS A 43 -2.71 -9.69 6.16
CA LYS A 43 -3.88 -8.91 6.61
C LYS A 43 -4.31 -7.88 5.55
N ILE A 44 -5.60 -7.56 5.46
CA ILE A 44 -6.10 -6.55 4.50
C ILE A 44 -5.77 -5.15 5.01
N LEU A 45 -5.10 -4.34 4.20
CA LEU A 45 -4.77 -2.96 4.55
C LEU A 45 -6.00 -2.06 4.55
N SER A 46 -6.03 -1.08 5.45
CA SER A 46 -7.15 -0.16 5.58
C SER A 46 -7.24 0.79 4.38
N ARG A 47 -8.46 1.30 4.10
CA ARG A 47 -8.70 2.28 3.02
C ARG A 47 -7.82 3.53 3.15
N ARG A 48 -7.52 3.96 4.38
CA ARG A 48 -6.72 5.18 4.64
C ARG A 48 -5.27 5.00 4.19
N VAL A 49 -4.73 3.81 4.39
CA VAL A 49 -3.39 3.42 3.95
C VAL A 49 -3.37 3.29 2.42
N ASN A 50 -4.33 2.56 1.86
CA ASN A 50 -4.40 2.29 0.41
C ASN A 50 -4.76 3.52 -0.43
N ARG A 51 -5.31 4.58 0.19
CA ARG A 51 -5.82 5.80 -0.47
C ARG A 51 -6.82 5.51 -1.59
N LEU A 52 -7.74 4.59 -1.33
CA LEU A 52 -8.78 4.19 -2.27
C LEU A 52 -10.13 4.85 -1.98
N THR A 53 -10.98 4.88 -3.00
CA THR A 53 -12.40 5.17 -2.82
C THR A 53 -13.08 4.06 -2.01
N LEU A 54 -14.20 4.37 -1.37
CA LEU A 54 -14.97 3.37 -0.60
C LEU A 54 -15.43 2.20 -1.48
N LYS A 55 -15.89 2.50 -2.71
CA LYS A 55 -16.35 1.50 -3.67
C LYS A 55 -15.22 0.54 -4.07
N GLN A 56 -14.04 1.06 -4.39
CA GLN A 56 -12.87 0.24 -4.70
C GLN A 56 -12.44 -0.63 -3.52
N GLN A 57 -12.39 -0.09 -2.31
CA GLN A 57 -12.02 -0.87 -1.13
C GLN A 57 -12.99 -2.04 -0.88
N ARG A 58 -14.31 -1.84 -1.09
CA ARG A 58 -15.30 -2.93 -0.97
C ARG A 58 -15.01 -4.04 -1.98
N PHE A 59 -14.76 -3.70 -3.25
CA PHE A 59 -14.43 -4.68 -4.28
C PHE A 59 -13.12 -5.42 -3.99
N ILE A 60 -12.08 -4.73 -3.54
CA ILE A 60 -10.81 -5.37 -3.15
C ILE A 60 -11.02 -6.32 -1.99
N THR A 61 -11.77 -5.92 -0.96
CA THR A 61 -12.06 -6.78 0.19
C THR A 61 -12.77 -8.06 -0.24
N ILE A 62 -13.77 -7.96 -1.14
CA ILE A 62 -14.49 -9.12 -1.67
C ILE A 62 -13.53 -10.03 -2.47
N ALA A 63 -12.74 -9.43 -3.37
CA ALA A 63 -11.80 -10.18 -4.21
C ALA A 63 -10.71 -10.89 -3.38
N ILE A 64 -10.19 -10.26 -2.33
CA ILE A 64 -9.24 -10.90 -1.39
C ILE A 64 -9.89 -12.08 -0.68
N LYS A 65 -11.12 -11.90 -0.16
CA LYS A 65 -11.82 -12.98 0.54
C LYS A 65 -12.09 -14.17 -0.37
N GLN A 66 -12.51 -13.93 -1.61
CA GLN A 66 -12.67 -14.98 -2.63
C GLN A 66 -11.34 -15.68 -2.91
N ALA A 67 -10.26 -14.93 -3.13
CA ALA A 67 -8.94 -15.49 -3.38
C ALA A 67 -8.44 -16.37 -2.20
N ARG A 68 -8.73 -16.00 -0.95
CA ARG A 68 -8.38 -16.81 0.23
C ARG A 68 -9.18 -18.10 0.33
N ILE A 69 -10.48 -18.07 0.05
CA ILE A 69 -11.32 -19.28 0.03
C ILE A 69 -10.80 -20.27 -1.04
N LEU A 70 -10.36 -19.75 -2.18
CA LEU A 70 -9.75 -20.52 -3.26
C LEU A 70 -8.27 -20.89 -3.03
N SER A 71 -7.73 -20.62 -1.84
CA SER A 71 -6.33 -20.89 -1.48
C SER A 71 -5.27 -20.19 -2.35
N LEU A 72 -5.66 -19.14 -3.10
CA LEU A 72 -4.71 -18.30 -3.88
C LEU A 72 -3.93 -17.34 -2.98
N LEU A 73 -4.49 -17.00 -1.82
CA LEU A 73 -3.86 -16.16 -0.82
C LEU A 73 -3.96 -16.81 0.56
N PRO A 74 -2.90 -16.72 1.39
CA PRO A 74 -2.92 -17.24 2.75
C PRO A 74 -3.79 -16.38 3.68
N PHE A 75 -4.33 -17.01 4.72
CA PHE A 75 -5.02 -16.31 5.81
C PHE A 75 -4.03 -15.71 6.82
N LEU A 76 -2.92 -16.40 7.06
CA LEU A 76 -1.86 -16.02 7.97
C LEU A 76 -0.51 -16.38 7.33
N ASN A 77 0.40 -15.41 7.29
CA ASN A 77 1.80 -15.66 6.98
C ASN A 77 2.58 -15.74 8.29
N ASN A 78 3.26 -16.86 8.51
CA ASN A 78 4.13 -17.01 9.68
C ASN A 78 5.37 -16.11 9.47
N GLU A 79 5.53 -15.10 10.32
CA GLU A 79 6.60 -14.08 10.36
C GLU A 79 8.03 -14.66 10.20
N LYS A 80 8.21 -15.94 10.50
CA LYS A 80 9.51 -16.59 10.72
C LYS A 80 10.40 -16.77 9.49
N GLN A 81 9.98 -16.34 8.29
CA GLN A 81 10.73 -16.59 7.06
C GLN A 81 11.61 -15.41 6.59
N PHE A 82 11.48 -14.22 7.18
CA PHE A 82 12.12 -13.01 6.63
C PHE A 82 13.46 -12.62 7.26
N GLU A 83 13.86 -13.21 8.39
CA GLU A 83 15.18 -12.99 9.01
C GLU A 83 16.37 -13.51 8.16
N LYS A 84 16.12 -14.26 7.07
CA LYS A 84 17.18 -14.94 6.31
C LYS A 84 17.75 -14.15 5.12
N SER A 85 17.27 -12.95 4.83
CA SER A 85 17.74 -12.19 3.65
C SER A 85 18.73 -11.05 3.95
N GLU A 86 18.78 -10.53 5.18
CA GLU A 86 19.68 -9.41 5.52
C GLU A 86 21.13 -9.85 5.86
N LEU A 87 21.39 -11.15 6.02
CA LEU A 87 22.75 -11.64 6.31
C LEU A 87 23.67 -11.73 5.07
N VAL A 88 23.18 -11.44 3.86
CA VAL A 88 23.97 -11.59 2.62
C VAL A 88 24.55 -10.26 2.08
N ALA A 89 24.23 -9.10 2.69
CA ALA A 89 24.69 -7.79 2.21
C ALA A 89 25.75 -7.10 3.09
N ARG A 90 26.62 -7.86 3.76
CA ARG A 90 27.81 -7.32 4.45
C ARG A 90 29.07 -7.84 3.77
N THR A 91 29.60 -7.09 2.79
CA THR A 91 31.04 -7.02 2.41
C THR A 91 31.25 -6.42 1.00
N THR A 92 30.80 -5.19 0.72
CA THR A 92 31.47 -4.39 -0.33
C THR A 92 31.43 -2.91 0.05
N GLY A 93 32.58 -2.36 0.41
CA GLY A 93 32.70 -0.92 0.64
C GLY A 93 33.75 -0.47 1.67
N LEU A 94 34.93 -1.09 1.72
CA LEU A 94 36.08 -0.43 2.34
C LEU A 94 36.47 0.77 1.46
N ARG A 95 35.90 1.93 1.81
CA ARG A 95 36.21 3.22 1.19
C ARG A 95 37.59 3.68 1.70
N ILE A 96 38.64 3.33 0.97
CA ILE A 96 39.99 3.83 1.23
C ILE A 96 39.99 5.34 0.99
N ARG A 97 40.13 6.14 2.05
CA ARG A 97 40.45 7.57 1.97
C ARG A 97 41.93 7.69 1.61
N LYS A 98 42.25 8.20 0.42
CA LYS A 98 43.61 8.67 0.11
C LYS A 98 43.80 10.08 0.67
N LYS A 99 45.00 10.28 1.23
CA LYS A 99 45.53 11.52 1.82
C LYS A 99 46.04 12.43 0.71
#